data_AF-A0A7Z9URL6-F1
#
_entry.id   AF-A0A7Z9URL6-F1
#
_cell.length_a   1.000
_cell.length_b   1.000
_cell.length_c   1.000
_cell.angle_alpha   90.00
_cell.angle_beta   90.00
_cell.angle_gamma   90.00
#
_symmetry.space_group_name_H-M   'P 1'
#
loop_
_entity.id
_entity.type
_entity.pdbx_description
1 polymer ?
#
loop_
_entity_poly.entity_id
_entity_poly.type
_entity_poly.pdbx_seq_one_letter_code
_entity_poly.pdbx_strand_id
1 'polypeptide(L)'
;MNLFKIMEQRSILLISMGICLLSSCGDDESLAPAIVKDITPPTITGTNVQGGPIPVNTPIVLVFNEKVNLTSAQRGITVRSSIDAELIKGVITLEQKGHEVKFTPIGKMTTGAYVLTVLGIEDIEGNILMTPFSIFFSAVEIDTTQTPADVIPPTVISTVPAAGQSVKTTGSLVVRFDEEIDISSAQAGIVVFGVEAVVKVSGAVAIFQPINPIKAGRYTLTIIGIRDLTGNIMESSHVVPFEVIAPVVEKVEPPPTVVPTGGRGRSIFWEAGKFIKKKGNSIKVYKTGFKAKGNPDENVKDFVISQASDGSFVGQDNGVAADGSWLKYEFSVPVGGDWYLWGKVIAPSVADNSVHWGIDIADGEAKNADDNNCNIWDFFEKEELRKNYSTNWIWFRLNSRSGNPFPGQELDQYGPNPTPVELAAGKHTFHLIDREDGTFIDAFFATTDKRFDVNKAGLRAKLAVETEMSLPAVWGDLKSLK
;
A
#
# COMPACT_ATOMS: atom_id res chain seq x y z
N MET A 1 25.39 -0.03 66.94
CA MET A 1 25.00 -0.55 68.27
C MET A 1 23.87 0.32 68.80
N ASN A 2 22.73 -0.33 69.06
CA ASN A 2 21.48 0.12 69.71
C ASN A 2 20.53 1.15 69.06
N LEU A 3 19.37 0.59 68.65
CA LEU A 3 18.02 1.15 68.56
C LEU A 3 17.47 1.56 69.94
N PHE A 4 16.40 2.38 69.98
CA PHE A 4 15.05 2.08 70.56
C PHE A 4 14.16 3.35 70.43
N LYS A 5 13.23 3.48 69.47
CA LYS A 5 11.88 2.90 69.20
C LYS A 5 10.72 3.70 69.86
N ILE A 6 9.70 3.95 69.03
CA ILE A 6 8.72 5.05 68.99
C ILE A 6 7.26 4.54 69.20
N MET A 7 6.37 5.49 69.57
CA MET A 7 4.87 5.55 69.48
C MET A 7 4.06 4.65 70.44
N GLU A 8 3.24 5.16 71.37
CA GLU A 8 2.19 6.20 71.42
C GLU A 8 0.80 5.68 70.99
N GLN A 9 -0.07 5.54 72.01
CA GLN A 9 -1.46 5.11 71.93
C GLN A 9 -2.32 6.13 72.68
N ARG A 10 -3.26 6.73 71.94
CA ARG A 10 -4.64 7.04 72.34
C ARG A 10 -4.91 7.99 73.53
N SER A 11 -5.67 9.03 73.17
CA SER A 11 -6.98 9.40 73.75
C SER A 11 -7.05 10.53 74.78
N ILE A 12 -8.06 11.41 74.56
CA ILE A 12 -8.99 12.01 75.56
C ILE A 12 -8.34 13.10 76.46
N LEU A 13 -8.92 14.25 76.81
CA LEU A 13 -10.17 14.97 76.58
C LEU A 13 -9.97 16.37 77.22
N LEU A 14 -10.61 17.39 76.63
CA LEU A 14 -10.84 18.78 77.05
C LEU A 14 -10.36 19.26 78.44
N ILE A 15 -9.87 20.52 78.50
CA ILE A 15 -10.42 21.61 79.34
C ILE A 15 -10.02 22.99 78.75
N SER A 16 -11.02 23.88 78.74
CA SER A 16 -11.10 25.30 78.36
C SER A 16 -9.99 26.22 78.93
N MET A 17 -9.57 27.25 78.17
CA MET A 17 -9.89 28.70 78.39
C MET A 17 -8.85 29.61 77.70
N GLY A 18 -9.28 30.63 76.94
CA GLY A 18 -8.39 31.74 76.55
C GLY A 18 -8.69 32.39 75.20
N ILE A 19 -9.42 33.52 75.25
CA ILE A 19 -9.71 34.44 74.15
C ILE A 19 -8.43 34.95 73.46
N CYS A 20 -8.38 34.88 72.13
CA CYS A 20 -7.57 35.80 71.33
C CYS A 20 -8.18 35.96 69.92
N LEU A 21 -8.63 37.18 69.62
CA LEU A 21 -9.20 37.59 68.32
C LEU A 21 -8.11 37.66 67.26
N LEU A 22 -8.18 36.80 66.23
CA LEU A 22 -7.64 37.09 64.90
C LEU A 22 -8.49 36.41 63.82
N SER A 23 -8.80 37.19 62.79
CA SER A 23 -9.71 36.96 61.67
C SER A 23 -9.33 35.78 60.76
N SER A 24 -10.30 34.91 60.41
CA SER A 24 -10.38 34.22 59.11
C SER A 24 -11.64 33.34 58.98
N CYS A 25 -12.45 33.63 57.96
CA CYS A 25 -13.31 32.78 57.13
C CYS A 25 -13.73 31.37 57.58
N GLY A 26 -15.04 31.19 57.83
CA GLY A 26 -15.90 30.10 57.33
C GLY A 26 -15.77 28.69 57.92
N ASP A 27 -16.60 28.36 58.91
CA ASP A 27 -16.89 26.97 59.30
C ASP A 27 -18.29 26.58 58.81
N ASP A 28 -18.34 25.71 57.80
CA ASP A 28 -19.51 24.96 57.35
C ASP A 28 -19.43 23.58 58.01
N GLU A 29 -20.18 23.36 59.10
CA GLU A 29 -20.37 22.02 59.68
C GLU A 29 -21.29 21.21 58.75
N SER A 30 -20.70 20.49 57.80
CA SER A 30 -21.45 19.49 57.01
C SER A 30 -21.74 18.26 57.88
N LEU A 31 -23.02 18.03 58.18
CA LEU A 31 -23.51 16.75 58.71
C LEU A 31 -23.11 15.62 57.76
N ALA A 32 -22.52 14.54 58.28
CA ALA A 32 -22.18 13.36 57.49
C ALA A 32 -23.43 12.82 56.75
N PRO A 33 -23.32 12.43 55.47
CA PRO A 33 -24.47 11.96 54.71
C PRO A 33 -25.01 10.65 55.31
N ALA A 34 -26.33 10.61 55.56
CA ALA A 34 -27.03 9.39 55.92
C ALA A 34 -26.83 8.35 54.81
N ILE A 35 -26.32 7.17 55.17
CA ILE A 35 -26.22 6.03 54.23
C ILE A 35 -27.66 5.61 53.91
N VAL A 36 -28.16 5.99 52.74
CA VAL A 36 -29.45 5.50 52.23
C VAL A 36 -29.23 4.06 51.82
N LYS A 37 -29.79 3.11 52.59
CA LYS A 37 -29.77 1.69 52.23
C LYS A 37 -30.60 1.50 50.95
N ASP A 38 -30.08 0.71 50.02
CA ASP A 38 -30.86 0.29 48.85
C ASP A 38 -32.10 -0.48 49.29
N ILE A 39 -33.25 -0.10 48.73
CA ILE A 39 -34.56 -0.72 48.96
C ILE A 39 -35.25 -1.13 47.66
N THR A 40 -34.57 -0.95 46.51
CA THR A 40 -35.13 -1.29 45.20
C THR A 40 -34.81 -2.74 44.87
N PRO A 41 -35.81 -3.57 44.51
CA PRO A 41 -35.54 -4.92 44.02
C PRO A 41 -34.86 -4.94 42.66
N PRO A 42 -34.11 -6.02 42.34
CA PRO A 42 -33.53 -6.20 41.03
C PRO A 42 -34.62 -6.41 39.97
N THR A 43 -34.39 -5.90 38.77
CA THR A 43 -35.26 -6.02 37.59
C THR A 43 -34.49 -6.51 36.38
N ILE A 44 -35.17 -7.26 35.51
CA ILE A 44 -34.56 -7.79 34.29
C ILE A 44 -34.68 -6.74 33.19
N THR A 45 -33.54 -6.36 32.61
CA THR A 45 -33.43 -5.37 31.54
C THR A 45 -33.23 -6.01 30.17
N GLY A 46 -32.90 -7.31 30.11
CA GLY A 46 -32.77 -8.04 28.85
C GLY A 46 -32.60 -9.55 28.99
N THR A 47 -32.90 -10.28 27.91
CA THR A 47 -32.61 -11.70 27.76
C THR A 47 -32.43 -12.11 26.30
N ASN A 48 -31.57 -13.10 26.03
CA ASN A 48 -31.30 -13.58 24.68
C ASN A 48 -32.39 -14.53 24.12
N VAL A 49 -33.40 -14.88 24.90
CA VAL A 49 -34.51 -15.73 24.46
C VAL A 49 -35.74 -14.92 24.00
N GLN A 50 -35.64 -13.58 24.01
CA GLN A 50 -36.67 -12.70 23.52
C GLN A 50 -36.58 -12.55 21.99
N GLY A 51 -37.61 -13.00 21.26
CA GLY A 51 -37.77 -12.68 19.83
C GLY A 51 -37.60 -13.81 18.81
N GLY A 52 -37.50 -15.08 19.22
CA GLY A 52 -37.48 -16.19 18.26
C GLY A 52 -37.01 -17.53 18.84
N PRO A 53 -36.94 -18.59 18.01
CA PRO A 53 -36.39 -19.86 18.44
C PRO A 53 -34.88 -19.74 18.67
N ILE A 54 -34.39 -20.25 19.80
CA ILE A 54 -32.96 -20.34 20.10
C ILE A 54 -32.42 -21.74 19.75
N PRO A 55 -31.11 -21.87 19.46
CA PRO A 55 -30.47 -23.18 19.39
C PRO A 55 -30.66 -23.99 20.68
N VAL A 56 -30.91 -25.29 20.55
CA VAL A 56 -31.07 -26.25 21.66
C VAL A 56 -29.89 -26.37 22.63
N ASN A 57 -28.72 -25.81 22.31
CA ASN A 57 -27.54 -25.76 23.17
C ASN A 57 -27.21 -24.33 23.65
N THR A 58 -28.03 -23.33 23.35
CA THR A 58 -27.78 -21.94 23.72
C THR A 58 -27.91 -21.73 25.22
N PRO A 59 -26.86 -21.21 25.90
CA PRO A 59 -27.01 -20.70 27.26
C PRO A 59 -28.01 -19.54 27.28
N ILE A 60 -28.90 -19.53 28.26
CA ILE A 60 -29.87 -18.47 28.48
C ILE A 60 -29.22 -17.39 29.34
N VAL A 61 -29.22 -16.16 28.87
CA VAL A 61 -28.63 -15.01 29.56
C VAL A 61 -29.75 -14.06 30.00
N LEU A 62 -29.68 -13.63 31.25
CA LEU A 62 -30.55 -12.65 31.87
C LEU A 62 -29.71 -11.47 32.35
N VAL A 63 -30.06 -10.27 31.93
CA VAL A 63 -29.39 -9.03 32.34
C VAL A 63 -30.26 -8.33 33.38
N PHE A 64 -29.66 -7.96 34.51
CA PHE A 64 -30.32 -7.24 35.59
C PHE A 64 -29.82 -5.78 35.64
N ASN A 65 -30.67 -4.86 36.11
CA ASN A 65 -30.31 -3.46 36.32
C ASN A 65 -29.24 -3.27 37.42
N GLU A 66 -29.04 -4.26 38.27
CA GLU A 66 -28.15 -4.25 39.43
C GLU A 66 -27.54 -5.63 39.68
N LYS A 67 -26.65 -5.74 40.69
CA LYS A 67 -25.97 -7.01 41.00
C LYS A 67 -26.90 -7.92 41.77
N VAL A 68 -26.94 -9.19 41.38
CA VAL A 68 -27.76 -10.20 42.06
C VAL A 68 -26.95 -11.22 42.84
N ASN A 69 -27.58 -11.80 43.86
CA ASN A 69 -27.02 -12.85 44.67
C ASN A 69 -27.09 -14.21 43.94
N LEU A 70 -25.94 -14.89 43.77
CA LEU A 70 -25.84 -16.17 43.05
C LEU A 70 -26.72 -17.27 43.68
N THR A 71 -26.79 -17.36 45.00
CA THR A 71 -27.58 -18.40 45.69
C THR A 71 -29.07 -18.21 45.44
N SER A 72 -29.55 -16.96 45.44
CA SER A 72 -30.94 -16.65 45.08
C SER A 72 -31.21 -16.96 43.60
N ALA A 73 -30.29 -16.60 42.69
CA ALA A 73 -30.34 -16.89 41.26
C ALA A 73 -30.46 -18.39 40.97
N GLN A 74 -29.66 -19.22 41.65
CA GLN A 74 -29.69 -20.67 41.53
C GLN A 74 -31.03 -21.30 41.93
N ARG A 75 -31.81 -20.63 42.80
CA ARG A 75 -33.11 -21.11 43.28
C ARG A 75 -34.29 -20.54 42.51
N GLY A 76 -34.17 -19.30 42.05
CA GLY A 76 -35.29 -18.53 41.50
C GLY A 76 -35.42 -18.55 39.99
N ILE A 77 -34.47 -19.15 39.25
CA ILE A 77 -34.54 -19.32 37.79
C ILE A 77 -34.93 -20.75 37.45
N THR A 78 -35.98 -20.91 36.66
CA THR A 78 -36.44 -22.20 36.16
C THR A 78 -36.74 -22.15 34.67
N VAL A 79 -36.38 -23.22 33.96
CA VAL A 79 -36.68 -23.42 32.54
C VAL A 79 -37.45 -24.73 32.41
N ARG A 80 -38.68 -24.68 31.89
CA ARG A 80 -39.53 -25.87 31.74
C ARG A 80 -39.98 -26.07 30.31
N SER A 81 -40.07 -27.31 29.87
CA SER A 81 -40.75 -27.65 28.62
C SER A 81 -42.23 -27.31 28.74
N SER A 82 -42.79 -26.67 27.71
CA SER A 82 -44.20 -26.28 27.68
C SER A 82 -45.12 -27.45 27.31
N ILE A 83 -44.56 -28.60 26.94
CA ILE A 83 -45.30 -29.79 26.50
C ILE A 83 -45.66 -30.65 27.72
N ASP A 84 -44.68 -30.93 28.58
CA ASP A 84 -44.77 -31.87 29.70
C ASP A 84 -44.42 -31.24 31.06
N ALA A 85 -44.11 -29.94 31.10
CA ALA A 85 -43.71 -29.19 32.30
C ALA A 85 -42.43 -29.66 32.99
N GLU A 86 -41.66 -30.54 32.34
CA GLU A 86 -40.39 -31.07 32.84
C GLU A 86 -39.33 -29.98 32.97
N LEU A 87 -38.53 -30.06 34.04
CA LEU A 87 -37.48 -29.07 34.32
C LEU A 87 -36.24 -29.36 33.48
N ILE A 88 -35.76 -28.34 32.77
CA ILE A 88 -34.46 -28.39 32.12
C ILE A 88 -33.38 -28.14 33.16
N LYS A 89 -32.54 -29.15 33.38
CA LYS A 89 -31.41 -29.04 34.30
C LYS A 89 -30.31 -28.18 33.66
N GLY A 90 -29.79 -27.25 34.43
CA GLY A 90 -28.71 -26.36 34.00
C GLY A 90 -27.84 -25.91 35.16
N VAL A 91 -26.71 -25.32 34.82
CA VAL A 91 -25.79 -24.66 35.74
C VAL A 91 -26.03 -23.15 35.65
N ILE A 92 -26.13 -22.49 36.81
CA ILE A 92 -26.30 -21.05 36.91
C ILE A 92 -25.00 -20.41 37.40
N THR A 93 -24.51 -19.44 36.65
CA THR A 93 -23.31 -18.64 36.96
C THR A 93 -23.61 -17.15 36.87
N LEU A 94 -22.87 -16.33 37.63
CA LEU A 94 -22.86 -14.89 37.46
C LEU A 94 -21.75 -14.48 36.49
N GLU A 95 -22.08 -13.60 35.55
CA GLU A 95 -21.14 -12.93 34.65
C GLU A 95 -21.24 -11.41 34.87
N GLN A 96 -20.42 -10.62 34.16
CA GLN A 96 -20.42 -9.14 34.23
C GLN A 96 -20.48 -8.55 35.65
N LYS A 97 -19.60 -9.02 36.54
CA LYS A 97 -19.52 -8.57 37.94
C LYS A 97 -20.85 -8.69 38.73
N GLY A 98 -21.71 -9.63 38.34
CA GLY A 98 -22.97 -9.93 39.03
C GLY A 98 -24.23 -9.35 38.39
N HIS A 99 -24.12 -8.60 37.29
CA HIS A 99 -25.27 -8.04 36.57
C HIS A 99 -25.88 -9.00 35.54
N GLU A 100 -25.15 -10.05 35.16
CA GLU A 100 -25.66 -11.06 34.24
C GLU A 100 -25.75 -12.42 34.93
N VAL A 101 -26.88 -13.09 34.75
CA VAL A 101 -27.06 -14.48 35.15
C VAL A 101 -27.15 -15.35 33.91
N LYS A 102 -26.27 -16.34 33.83
CA LYS A 102 -26.23 -17.29 32.73
C LYS A 102 -26.66 -18.66 33.20
N PHE A 103 -27.73 -19.18 32.60
CA PHE A 103 -28.19 -20.54 32.74
C PHE A 103 -27.68 -21.37 31.56
N THR A 104 -26.83 -22.36 31.84
CA THR A 104 -26.29 -23.27 30.82
C THR A 104 -26.91 -24.65 31.00
N PRO A 105 -27.74 -25.14 30.06
CA PRO A 105 -28.30 -26.50 30.13
C PRO A 105 -27.19 -27.57 30.28
N ILE A 106 -27.38 -28.55 31.17
CA ILE A 106 -26.43 -29.67 31.35
C ILE A 106 -26.50 -30.66 30.18
N GLY A 107 -27.66 -30.74 29.53
CA GLY A 107 -27.88 -31.50 28.32
C GLY A 107 -28.56 -30.64 27.26
N LYS A 108 -28.47 -31.08 26.01
CA LYS A 108 -29.16 -30.46 24.88
C LYS A 108 -30.67 -30.43 25.16
N MET A 109 -31.29 -29.27 24.98
CA MET A 109 -32.74 -29.15 24.97
C MET A 109 -33.32 -29.90 23.75
N THR A 110 -34.57 -30.31 23.79
CA THR A 110 -35.23 -30.85 22.59
C THR A 110 -35.80 -29.71 21.75
N THR A 111 -36.09 -29.97 20.48
CA THR A 111 -36.85 -29.00 19.67
C THR A 111 -38.27 -28.89 20.25
N GLY A 112 -38.70 -27.68 20.60
CA GLY A 112 -40.00 -27.46 21.22
C GLY A 112 -40.14 -26.11 21.92
N ALA A 113 -41.29 -25.89 22.55
CA ALA A 113 -41.59 -24.67 23.31
C ALA A 113 -41.21 -24.80 24.79
N TYR A 114 -40.72 -23.73 25.38
CA TYR A 114 -40.22 -23.64 26.75
C TYR A 114 -40.70 -22.37 27.43
N VAL A 115 -40.82 -22.43 28.76
CA VAL A 115 -41.09 -21.27 29.61
C VAL A 115 -39.91 -21.06 30.54
N LEU A 116 -39.32 -19.86 30.47
CA LEU A 116 -38.38 -19.35 31.46
C LEU A 116 -39.17 -18.57 32.50
N THR A 117 -38.99 -18.90 33.78
CA THR A 117 -39.58 -18.18 34.91
C THR A 117 -38.49 -17.77 35.88
N VAL A 118 -38.49 -16.49 36.25
CA VAL A 118 -37.56 -15.87 37.19
C VAL A 118 -38.34 -15.20 38.31
N LEU A 119 -38.11 -15.62 39.55
CA LEU A 119 -38.81 -15.12 40.73
C LEU A 119 -37.94 -15.31 41.98
N GLY A 120 -38.02 -14.40 42.94
CA GLY A 120 -37.35 -14.55 44.23
C GLY A 120 -35.84 -14.34 44.17
N ILE A 121 -35.38 -13.57 43.18
CA ILE A 121 -33.98 -13.17 43.04
C ILE A 121 -33.71 -12.01 43.99
N GLU A 122 -32.66 -12.14 44.80
CA GLU A 122 -32.19 -11.12 45.73
C GLU A 122 -31.03 -10.35 45.10
N ASP A 123 -30.98 -9.03 45.32
CA ASP A 123 -29.77 -8.24 45.09
C ASP A 123 -28.70 -8.52 46.18
N ILE A 124 -27.64 -7.70 46.25
CA ILE A 124 -26.61 -7.85 47.30
C ILE A 124 -27.02 -7.19 48.64
N GLU A 125 -28.05 -6.35 48.66
CA GLU A 125 -28.61 -5.66 49.83
C GLU A 125 -29.82 -6.39 50.47
N GLY A 126 -30.30 -7.46 49.84
CA GLY A 126 -31.39 -8.34 50.25
C GLY A 126 -32.77 -7.99 49.70
N ASN A 127 -32.90 -7.09 48.72
CA ASN A 127 -34.19 -6.77 48.10
C ASN A 127 -34.58 -7.82 47.07
N ILE A 128 -35.85 -8.23 47.06
CA ILE A 128 -36.32 -9.43 46.36
C ILE A 128 -37.20 -9.07 45.16
N LEU A 129 -36.91 -9.64 43.98
CA LEU A 129 -37.82 -9.64 42.82
C LEU A 129 -39.07 -10.46 43.16
N MET A 130 -40.12 -9.79 43.65
CA MET A 130 -41.37 -10.41 44.08
C MET A 130 -42.38 -10.65 42.95
N THR A 131 -42.23 -9.95 41.82
CA THR A 131 -43.09 -10.14 40.65
C THR A 131 -42.38 -11.08 39.67
N PRO A 132 -42.98 -12.22 39.29
CA PRO A 132 -42.31 -13.15 38.41
C PRO A 132 -42.14 -12.54 37.01
N PHE A 133 -40.96 -12.72 36.45
CA PHE A 133 -40.72 -12.53 35.03
C PHE A 133 -40.87 -13.89 34.34
N SER A 134 -41.79 -13.96 33.38
CA SER A 134 -42.02 -15.18 32.59
C SER A 134 -42.00 -14.86 31.10
N ILE A 135 -41.25 -15.66 30.34
CA ILE A 135 -41.19 -15.56 28.89
C ILE A 135 -41.27 -16.95 28.25
N PHE A 136 -42.10 -17.06 27.21
CA PHE A 136 -42.14 -18.23 26.35
C PHE A 136 -41.13 -18.06 25.22
N PHE A 137 -40.37 -19.12 24.96
CA PHE A 137 -39.46 -19.20 23.83
C PHE A 137 -39.52 -20.61 23.23
N SER A 138 -38.97 -20.80 22.04
CA SER A 138 -38.82 -22.13 21.46
C SER A 138 -37.34 -22.46 21.35
N ALA A 139 -36.97 -23.73 21.50
CA ALA A 139 -35.65 -24.21 21.11
C ALA A 139 -35.78 -25.01 19.81
N VAL A 140 -34.80 -24.88 18.93
CA VAL A 140 -34.72 -25.63 17.68
C VAL A 140 -33.34 -26.23 17.53
N GLU A 141 -33.30 -27.48 17.08
CA GLU A 141 -32.06 -28.09 16.66
C GLU A 141 -31.55 -27.38 15.40
N ILE A 142 -30.51 -26.58 15.58
CA ILE A 142 -29.72 -26.08 14.45
C ILE A 142 -28.48 -26.96 14.31
N ASP A 143 -28.24 -27.43 13.10
CA ASP A 143 -26.98 -28.06 12.75
C ASP A 143 -25.91 -26.97 12.62
N THR A 144 -25.18 -26.72 13.71
CA THR A 144 -24.08 -25.74 13.72
C THR A 144 -22.83 -26.26 13.01
N THR A 145 -22.83 -27.49 12.48
CA THR A 145 -21.71 -28.04 11.70
C THR A 145 -21.83 -27.73 10.21
N GLN A 146 -23.03 -27.37 9.76
CA GLN A 146 -23.25 -26.85 8.42
C GLN A 146 -23.14 -25.33 8.48
N THR A 147 -22.04 -24.79 7.94
CA THR A 147 -22.06 -23.40 7.48
C THR A 147 -23.25 -23.23 6.53
N PRO A 148 -23.98 -22.09 6.57
CA PRO A 148 -25.02 -21.84 5.58
C PRO A 148 -24.47 -22.16 4.20
N ALA A 149 -25.17 -23.00 3.44
CA ALA A 149 -24.75 -23.31 2.09
C ALA A 149 -24.57 -21.98 1.37
N ASP A 150 -23.39 -21.75 0.81
CA ASP A 150 -23.17 -20.58 0.00
C ASP A 150 -24.08 -20.69 -1.21
N VAL A 151 -24.94 -19.70 -1.39
CA VAL A 151 -25.92 -19.62 -2.48
C VAL A 151 -25.76 -18.32 -3.26
N ILE A 152 -24.75 -17.53 -2.93
CA ILE A 152 -24.50 -16.24 -3.56
C ILE A 152 -23.55 -16.50 -4.72
N PRO A 153 -23.92 -16.19 -5.97
CA PRO A 153 -22.98 -16.28 -7.07
C PRO A 153 -21.92 -15.18 -7.01
N PRO A 154 -20.74 -15.41 -7.61
CA PRO A 154 -19.69 -14.41 -7.64
C PRO A 154 -20.13 -13.20 -8.47
N THR A 155 -19.76 -12.01 -8.02
CA THR A 155 -20.00 -10.75 -8.71
C THR A 155 -18.70 -10.04 -9.08
N VAL A 156 -18.69 -9.35 -10.21
CA VAL A 156 -17.50 -8.58 -10.64
C VAL A 156 -17.43 -7.28 -9.86
N ILE A 157 -16.39 -7.11 -9.04
CA ILE A 157 -16.08 -5.85 -8.34
C ILE A 157 -15.45 -4.83 -9.27
N SER A 158 -14.46 -5.27 -10.06
CA SER A 158 -13.71 -4.35 -10.94
C SER A 158 -13.01 -5.08 -12.07
N THR A 159 -12.76 -4.34 -13.14
CA THR A 159 -11.94 -4.80 -14.26
C THR A 159 -10.82 -3.81 -14.58
N VAL A 160 -9.72 -4.34 -15.11
CA VAL A 160 -8.66 -3.57 -15.75
C VAL A 160 -8.52 -4.10 -17.17
N PRO A 161 -8.82 -3.30 -18.21
CA PRO A 161 -9.32 -1.93 -18.15
C PRO A 161 -10.74 -1.86 -17.56
N ALA A 162 -11.11 -0.71 -17.00
CA ALA A 162 -12.51 -0.39 -16.71
C ALA A 162 -13.26 -0.12 -18.02
N ALA A 163 -14.60 -0.11 -17.99
CA ALA A 163 -15.40 0.14 -19.17
C ALA A 163 -15.01 1.46 -19.86
N GLY A 164 -14.78 1.41 -21.17
CA GLY A 164 -14.36 2.53 -22.01
C GLY A 164 -12.88 2.92 -21.87
N GLN A 165 -12.09 2.26 -21.02
CA GLN A 165 -10.66 2.52 -20.89
C GLN A 165 -9.86 1.72 -21.93
N SER A 166 -8.61 2.14 -22.13
CA SER A 166 -7.72 1.54 -23.12
C SER A 166 -6.66 0.63 -22.51
N VAL A 167 -6.24 -0.40 -23.26
CA VAL A 167 -5.06 -1.23 -22.97
C VAL A 167 -4.16 -1.34 -24.18
N LYS A 168 -2.87 -1.61 -23.94
CA LYS A 168 -1.88 -1.88 -24.99
C LYS A 168 -2.10 -3.28 -25.59
N THR A 169 -1.57 -3.51 -26.78
CA THR A 169 -1.71 -4.78 -27.54
C THR A 169 -1.18 -6.02 -26.82
N THR A 170 -0.25 -5.87 -25.87
CA THR A 170 0.26 -6.96 -25.01
C THR A 170 -0.28 -6.92 -23.58
N GLY A 171 -1.23 -6.03 -23.29
CA GLY A 171 -1.80 -5.88 -21.96
C GLY A 171 -2.64 -7.09 -21.57
N SER A 172 -2.40 -7.61 -20.37
CA SER A 172 -3.33 -8.55 -19.73
C SER A 172 -4.55 -7.81 -19.20
N LEU A 173 -5.71 -8.45 -19.26
CA LEU A 173 -6.93 -7.94 -18.62
C LEU A 173 -7.07 -8.58 -17.25
N VAL A 174 -7.53 -7.83 -16.27
CA VAL A 174 -7.74 -8.32 -14.90
C VAL A 174 -9.20 -8.18 -14.54
N VAL A 175 -9.79 -9.21 -13.96
CA VAL A 175 -11.13 -9.21 -13.40
C VAL A 175 -11.02 -9.56 -11.92
N ARG A 176 -11.62 -8.75 -11.05
CA ARG A 176 -11.71 -9.01 -9.62
C ARG A 176 -13.15 -9.30 -9.26
N PHE A 177 -13.34 -10.38 -8.52
CA PHE A 177 -14.62 -10.80 -7.96
C PHE A 177 -14.65 -10.47 -6.46
N ASP A 178 -15.84 -10.51 -5.88
CA ASP A 178 -16.09 -10.39 -4.44
C ASP A 178 -15.73 -11.65 -3.63
N GLU A 179 -15.53 -12.77 -4.32
CA GLU A 179 -15.20 -14.06 -3.73
C GLU A 179 -14.30 -14.92 -4.65
N GLU A 180 -13.82 -16.05 -4.13
CA GLU A 180 -12.99 -16.98 -4.89
C GLU A 180 -13.79 -17.71 -5.96
N ILE A 181 -13.19 -17.87 -7.14
CA ILE A 181 -13.87 -18.44 -8.31
C ILE A 181 -13.26 -19.78 -8.73
N ASP A 182 -14.08 -20.66 -9.29
CA ASP A 182 -13.63 -21.88 -9.93
C ASP A 182 -12.82 -21.59 -11.20
N ILE A 183 -11.65 -22.22 -11.28
CA ILE A 183 -10.68 -22.01 -12.36
C ILE A 183 -11.25 -22.42 -13.72
N SER A 184 -11.97 -23.55 -13.77
CA SER A 184 -12.47 -24.10 -15.03
C SER A 184 -13.58 -23.22 -15.62
N SER A 185 -14.49 -22.75 -14.76
CA SER A 185 -15.55 -21.82 -15.13
C SER A 185 -14.99 -20.48 -15.60
N ALA A 186 -13.94 -19.97 -14.95
CA ALA A 186 -13.28 -18.72 -15.36
C ALA A 186 -12.57 -18.84 -16.71
N GLN A 187 -11.93 -19.98 -16.98
CA GLN A 187 -11.31 -20.26 -18.28
C GLN A 187 -12.33 -20.35 -19.42
N ALA A 188 -13.54 -20.84 -19.13
CA ALA A 188 -14.62 -20.90 -20.12
C ALA A 188 -15.40 -19.57 -20.25
N GLY A 189 -15.56 -18.83 -19.15
CA GLY A 189 -16.50 -17.72 -19.02
C GLY A 189 -15.92 -16.32 -19.24
N ILE A 190 -14.58 -16.17 -19.22
CA ILE A 190 -13.89 -14.88 -19.45
C ILE A 190 -13.33 -14.86 -20.87
N VAL A 191 -14.00 -14.16 -21.77
CA VAL A 191 -13.74 -14.23 -23.21
C VAL A 191 -13.64 -12.85 -23.84
N VAL A 192 -12.67 -12.68 -24.74
CA VAL A 192 -12.64 -11.61 -25.73
C VAL A 192 -12.75 -12.26 -27.11
N PHE A 193 -13.84 -11.99 -27.83
CA PHE A 193 -14.09 -12.67 -29.11
C PHE A 193 -12.95 -12.42 -30.11
N GLY A 194 -12.46 -13.50 -30.72
CA GLY A 194 -11.37 -13.45 -31.70
C GLY A 194 -9.97 -13.24 -31.10
N VAL A 195 -9.81 -13.36 -29.78
CA VAL A 195 -8.52 -13.27 -29.07
C VAL A 195 -8.26 -14.57 -28.32
N GLU A 196 -7.19 -15.27 -28.70
CA GLU A 196 -6.70 -16.43 -27.96
C GLU A 196 -5.93 -15.99 -26.71
N ALA A 197 -6.24 -16.59 -25.57
CA ALA A 197 -5.64 -16.23 -24.29
C ALA A 197 -5.60 -17.42 -23.32
N VAL A 198 -4.76 -17.28 -22.31
CA VAL A 198 -4.76 -18.12 -21.12
C VAL A 198 -5.36 -17.31 -19.97
N VAL A 199 -6.37 -17.86 -19.30
CA VAL A 199 -6.92 -17.28 -18.07
C VAL A 199 -6.24 -17.93 -16.87
N LYS A 200 -5.57 -17.10 -16.06
CA LYS A 200 -4.95 -17.51 -14.79
C LYS A 200 -5.78 -17.01 -13.63
N VAL A 201 -6.10 -17.88 -12.68
CA VAL A 201 -6.91 -17.55 -11.50
C VAL A 201 -6.07 -17.67 -10.23
N SER A 202 -6.24 -16.72 -9.33
CA SER A 202 -5.64 -16.70 -8.00
C SER A 202 -6.66 -16.16 -7.01
N GLY A 203 -7.38 -17.05 -6.32
CA GLY A 203 -8.53 -16.71 -5.47
C GLY A 203 -9.60 -15.95 -6.27
N ALA A 204 -9.96 -14.75 -5.80
CA ALA A 204 -10.97 -13.88 -6.41
C ALA A 204 -10.49 -13.09 -7.64
N VAL A 205 -9.28 -13.34 -8.15
CA VAL A 205 -8.70 -12.57 -9.26
C VAL A 205 -8.43 -13.46 -10.45
N ALA A 206 -8.98 -13.09 -11.60
CA ALA A 206 -8.69 -13.71 -12.90
C ALA A 206 -7.88 -12.76 -13.78
N ILE A 207 -6.85 -13.29 -14.43
CA ILE A 207 -5.99 -12.58 -15.37
C ILE A 207 -6.14 -13.23 -16.74
N PHE A 208 -6.76 -12.53 -17.68
CA PHE A 208 -6.84 -12.90 -19.09
C PHE A 208 -5.54 -12.46 -19.78
N GLN A 209 -4.68 -13.42 -20.13
CA GLN A 209 -3.38 -13.18 -20.74
C GLN A 209 -3.41 -13.61 -22.22
N PRO A 210 -3.47 -12.68 -23.18
CA PRO A 210 -3.44 -13.01 -24.60
C PRO A 210 -2.19 -13.82 -24.97
N ILE A 211 -2.36 -14.87 -25.78
CA ILE A 211 -1.25 -15.70 -26.27
C ILE A 211 -0.44 -14.93 -27.32
N ASN A 212 -1.15 -14.16 -28.16
CA ASN A 212 -0.59 -13.27 -29.16
C ASN A 212 -0.99 -11.82 -28.87
N PRO A 213 -0.21 -10.82 -29.30
CA PRO A 213 -0.62 -9.43 -29.20
C PRO A 213 -1.98 -9.19 -29.87
N ILE A 214 -2.90 -8.55 -29.15
CA ILE A 214 -4.22 -8.19 -29.67
C ILE A 214 -4.06 -7.05 -30.68
N LYS A 215 -4.76 -7.11 -31.81
CA LYS A 215 -4.74 -6.02 -32.80
C LYS A 215 -5.39 -4.76 -32.20
N ALA A 216 -4.98 -3.59 -32.70
CA ALA A 216 -5.62 -2.35 -32.29
C ALA A 216 -7.08 -2.32 -32.77
N GLY A 217 -7.98 -1.81 -31.92
CA GLY A 217 -9.40 -1.72 -32.19
C GLY A 217 -10.24 -1.74 -30.94
N ARG A 218 -11.56 -1.73 -31.13
CA ARG A 218 -12.53 -1.86 -30.03
C ARG A 218 -12.85 -3.32 -29.79
N TYR A 219 -12.80 -3.71 -28.53
CA TYR A 219 -13.06 -5.06 -28.08
C TYR A 219 -14.08 -5.05 -26.94
N THR A 220 -14.62 -6.22 -26.67
CA THR A 220 -15.55 -6.43 -25.57
C THR A 220 -15.06 -7.63 -24.78
N LEU A 221 -14.77 -7.40 -23.50
CA LEU A 221 -14.53 -8.46 -22.54
C LEU A 221 -15.90 -8.91 -22.02
N THR A 222 -16.22 -10.18 -22.25
CA THR A 222 -17.45 -10.81 -21.76
C THR A 222 -17.09 -11.75 -20.63
N ILE A 223 -17.75 -11.56 -19.49
CA ILE A 223 -17.61 -12.40 -18.30
C ILE A 223 -19.01 -12.97 -18.02
N ILE A 224 -19.17 -14.28 -18.13
CA ILE A 224 -20.46 -14.96 -17.93
C ILE A 224 -20.23 -16.40 -17.49
N GLY A 225 -21.15 -16.95 -16.69
CA GLY A 225 -21.11 -18.35 -16.32
C GLY A 225 -19.96 -18.71 -15.36
N ILE A 226 -19.40 -17.70 -14.71
CA ILE A 226 -18.37 -17.87 -13.67
C ILE A 226 -19.03 -18.53 -12.47
N ARG A 227 -18.39 -19.55 -11.92
CA ARG A 227 -18.80 -20.22 -10.70
C ARG A 227 -17.87 -19.85 -9.57
N ASP A 228 -18.41 -19.78 -8.36
CA ASP A 228 -17.59 -19.84 -7.14
C ASP A 228 -17.07 -21.27 -6.89
N LEU A 229 -16.39 -21.48 -5.77
CA LEU A 229 -15.90 -22.81 -5.37
C LEU A 229 -17.00 -23.76 -4.89
N THR A 230 -18.20 -23.23 -4.60
CA THR A 230 -19.37 -23.99 -4.12
C THR A 230 -20.30 -24.39 -5.28
N GLY A 231 -20.08 -23.83 -6.47
CA GLY A 231 -20.78 -24.09 -7.72
C GLY A 231 -21.86 -23.07 -8.11
N ASN A 232 -22.06 -21.98 -7.35
CA ASN A 232 -23.05 -20.95 -7.67
C ASN A 232 -22.62 -20.19 -8.92
N ILE A 233 -23.53 -20.00 -9.88
CA ILE A 233 -23.22 -19.47 -11.21
C ILE A 233 -23.65 -18.03 -11.38
N MET A 234 -22.75 -17.19 -11.88
CA MET A 234 -23.03 -15.84 -12.36
C MET A 234 -23.84 -15.94 -13.66
N GLU A 235 -25.17 -15.85 -13.56
CA GLU A 235 -26.09 -16.01 -14.69
C GLU A 235 -26.11 -14.79 -15.63
N SER A 236 -25.95 -13.59 -15.09
CA SER A 236 -25.92 -12.35 -15.88
C SER A 236 -24.54 -12.12 -16.45
N SER A 237 -24.43 -11.80 -17.74
CA SER A 237 -23.16 -11.39 -18.32
C SER A 237 -22.72 -10.03 -17.81
N HIS A 238 -21.46 -9.91 -17.39
CA HIS A 238 -20.79 -8.63 -17.21
C HIS A 238 -19.96 -8.34 -18.46
N VAL A 239 -20.24 -7.19 -19.09
CA VAL A 239 -19.70 -6.83 -20.40
C VAL A 239 -18.92 -5.53 -20.27
N VAL A 240 -17.63 -5.58 -20.60
CA VAL A 240 -16.74 -4.44 -20.50
C VAL A 240 -16.25 -4.07 -21.90
N PRO A 241 -16.81 -3.02 -22.52
CA PRO A 241 -16.24 -2.49 -23.75
C PRO A 241 -14.89 -1.84 -23.40
N PHE A 242 -13.88 -2.09 -24.21
CA PHE A 242 -12.56 -1.49 -24.03
C PHE A 242 -11.91 -1.26 -25.38
N GLU A 243 -10.91 -0.39 -25.40
CA GLU A 243 -10.11 -0.16 -26.60
C GLU A 243 -8.75 -0.80 -26.43
N VAL A 244 -8.42 -1.73 -27.33
CA VAL A 244 -7.02 -2.06 -27.54
C VAL A 244 -6.48 -0.95 -28.39
N ILE A 245 -5.78 -0.03 -27.75
CA ILE A 245 -4.94 0.86 -28.51
C ILE A 245 -3.76 0.01 -28.98
N ALA A 246 -3.38 0.21 -30.24
CA ALA A 246 -1.99 -0.04 -30.59
C ALA A 246 -1.15 0.57 -29.45
N PRO A 247 0.01 0.00 -29.06
CA PRO A 247 0.99 0.85 -28.39
C PRO A 247 0.99 2.10 -29.25
N VAL A 248 0.66 3.26 -28.64
CA VAL A 248 0.59 4.48 -29.41
C VAL A 248 1.92 4.42 -30.15
N VAL A 249 1.85 4.32 -31.47
CA VAL A 249 2.78 5.12 -32.21
C VAL A 249 2.26 6.52 -31.85
N GLU A 250 2.57 6.98 -30.61
CA GLU A 250 3.17 8.27 -30.45
C GLU A 250 4.08 8.23 -31.64
N LYS A 251 4.02 9.24 -32.51
CA LYS A 251 5.21 9.55 -33.24
C LYS A 251 6.29 9.43 -32.17
N VAL A 252 6.97 8.28 -32.15
CA VAL A 252 7.99 7.97 -31.19
C VAL A 252 8.85 9.12 -31.60
N GLU A 253 8.91 10.15 -30.76
CA GLU A 253 9.99 11.07 -30.93
C GLU A 253 11.16 10.11 -31.00
N PRO A 254 11.77 10.04 -32.20
CA PRO A 254 12.61 8.93 -32.59
C PRO A 254 13.51 8.66 -31.40
N PRO A 255 13.78 7.39 -31.05
CA PRO A 255 14.56 7.08 -29.87
C PRO A 255 15.80 7.94 -29.94
N PRO A 256 15.87 8.94 -29.07
CA PRO A 256 16.50 10.22 -29.40
C PRO A 256 16.44 10.69 -30.85
N THR A 257 16.31 12.00 -31.08
CA THR A 257 16.76 12.48 -32.39
C THR A 257 18.26 12.14 -32.47
N VAL A 258 18.65 11.22 -33.36
CA VAL A 258 20.00 11.21 -33.93
C VAL A 258 20.13 12.60 -34.53
N VAL A 259 20.64 13.57 -33.77
CA VAL A 259 20.94 14.88 -34.32
C VAL A 259 22.19 14.65 -35.15
N PRO A 260 22.14 14.75 -36.48
CA PRO A 260 23.35 14.86 -37.26
C PRO A 260 23.84 16.29 -37.00
N THR A 261 24.53 16.51 -35.88
CA THR A 261 25.38 17.68 -35.79
C THR A 261 26.52 17.43 -36.75
N GLY A 262 26.67 18.32 -37.73
CA GLY A 262 27.72 18.24 -38.72
C GLY A 262 29.08 18.03 -38.04
N GLY A 263 29.63 16.82 -38.18
CA GLY A 263 30.98 16.48 -37.76
C GLY A 263 31.12 15.27 -36.82
N ARG A 264 31.07 14.06 -37.39
CA ARG A 264 31.83 12.83 -36.98
C ARG A 264 31.31 11.85 -35.90
N GLY A 265 30.01 11.79 -35.56
CA GLY A 265 29.49 10.66 -34.76
C GLY A 265 27.97 10.43 -34.85
N ARG A 266 27.50 9.21 -34.53
CA ARG A 266 26.09 8.92 -34.24
C ARG A 266 25.80 9.27 -32.79
N SER A 267 24.58 9.70 -32.48
CA SER A 267 24.20 10.14 -31.13
C SER A 267 22.83 9.62 -30.70
N ILE A 268 22.66 9.50 -29.38
CA ILE A 268 21.48 9.04 -28.65
C ILE A 268 21.34 9.98 -27.43
N PHE A 269 20.14 10.40 -27.07
CA PHE A 269 19.71 11.27 -25.97
C PHE A 269 18.34 10.83 -25.41
N TRP A 270 18.21 10.58 -24.12
CA TRP A 270 16.89 10.28 -23.53
C TRP A 270 16.77 10.87 -22.13
N GLU A 271 15.55 11.25 -21.75
CA GLU A 271 15.27 11.81 -20.44
C GLU A 271 15.15 10.69 -19.40
N ALA A 272 15.64 10.95 -18.19
CA ALA A 272 15.63 9.98 -17.11
C ALA A 272 14.21 9.66 -16.61
N GLY A 273 13.24 10.53 -16.85
CA GLY A 273 11.83 10.25 -16.60
C GLY A 273 11.21 9.16 -17.50
N LYS A 274 11.87 8.78 -18.60
CA LYS A 274 11.34 7.87 -19.65
C LYS A 274 11.83 6.42 -19.50
N PHE A 275 11.85 5.89 -18.28
CA PHE A 275 12.16 4.47 -18.05
C PHE A 275 10.96 3.57 -18.42
N ILE A 276 11.26 2.33 -18.82
CA ILE A 276 10.25 1.34 -19.23
C ILE A 276 9.78 0.44 -18.09
N LYS A 277 10.57 0.32 -17.02
CA LYS A 277 10.26 -0.53 -15.87
C LYS A 277 10.98 -0.02 -14.62
N LYS A 278 10.42 -0.28 -13.44
CA LYS A 278 11.05 0.01 -12.15
C LYS A 278 10.88 -1.09 -11.12
N LYS A 279 11.73 -1.09 -10.11
CA LYS A 279 11.63 -1.87 -8.87
C LYS A 279 11.92 -0.93 -7.69
N GLY A 280 11.26 -1.17 -6.55
CA GLY A 280 11.51 -0.44 -5.31
C GLY A 280 10.93 0.97 -5.27
N ASN A 281 11.21 1.68 -4.18
CA ASN A 281 10.66 3.00 -3.88
C ASN A 281 11.69 4.07 -3.46
N SER A 282 12.98 3.75 -3.32
CA SER A 282 14.01 4.73 -2.96
C SER A 282 14.29 5.71 -4.12
N ILE A 283 14.39 5.22 -5.36
CA ILE A 283 14.44 6.06 -6.57
C ILE A 283 13.01 6.45 -6.98
N LYS A 284 12.77 7.75 -7.10
CA LYS A 284 11.48 8.31 -7.48
C LYS A 284 11.63 9.25 -8.67
N VAL A 285 10.49 9.52 -9.30
CA VAL A 285 10.34 10.61 -10.26
C VAL A 285 9.89 11.85 -9.52
N TYR A 286 10.59 12.95 -9.74
CA TYR A 286 10.24 14.28 -9.24
C TYR A 286 9.93 15.22 -10.40
N LYS A 287 9.24 16.32 -10.08
CA LYS A 287 8.94 17.40 -11.02
C LYS A 287 9.77 18.63 -10.68
N THR A 288 10.04 19.46 -11.68
CA THR A 288 10.69 20.76 -11.45
C THR A 288 9.92 21.60 -10.44
N GLY A 289 10.62 22.36 -9.62
CA GLY A 289 10.08 23.03 -8.44
C GLY A 289 10.13 22.19 -7.16
N PHE A 290 10.61 20.94 -7.24
CA PHE A 290 10.88 20.12 -6.07
C PHE A 290 11.93 20.76 -5.16
N LYS A 291 11.63 20.77 -3.86
CA LYS A 291 12.54 21.23 -2.79
C LYS A 291 13.33 20.03 -2.29
N ALA A 292 14.50 19.83 -2.87
CA ALA A 292 15.42 18.77 -2.45
C ALA A 292 16.06 19.13 -1.12
N LYS A 293 16.19 18.12 -0.25
CA LYS A 293 16.93 18.25 1.00
C LYS A 293 18.42 18.26 0.70
N GLY A 294 19.13 19.20 1.30
CA GLY A 294 20.59 19.20 1.30
C GLY A 294 21.13 18.24 2.35
N ASN A 295 22.45 18.07 2.34
CA ASN A 295 23.20 17.36 3.37
C ASN A 295 23.90 18.37 4.30
N PRO A 296 23.37 18.64 5.51
CA PRO A 296 23.97 19.61 6.42
C PRO A 296 25.36 19.22 6.92
N ASP A 297 25.66 17.92 7.03
CA ASP A 297 26.96 17.41 7.48
C ASP A 297 28.06 17.73 6.46
N GLU A 298 27.69 17.82 5.18
CA GLU A 298 28.55 18.23 4.06
C GLU A 298 28.37 19.72 3.69
N ASN A 299 27.71 20.49 4.56
CA ASN A 299 27.45 21.92 4.38
C ASN A 299 26.63 22.26 3.10
N VAL A 300 25.79 21.32 2.65
CA VAL A 300 24.84 21.51 1.55
C VAL A 300 23.48 21.88 2.14
N LYS A 301 22.96 23.05 1.76
CA LYS A 301 21.63 23.51 2.16
C LYS A 301 20.57 22.94 1.23
N ASP A 302 19.33 22.85 1.72
CA ASP A 302 18.16 22.57 0.90
C ASP A 302 18.09 23.50 -0.31
N PHE A 303 17.68 22.95 -1.45
CA PHE A 303 17.70 23.65 -2.72
C PHE A 303 16.49 23.27 -3.58
N VAL A 304 16.19 24.12 -4.58
CA VAL A 304 15.08 23.89 -5.50
C VAL A 304 15.62 23.47 -6.85
N ILE A 305 15.21 22.31 -7.33
CA ILE A 305 15.52 21.83 -8.68
C ILE A 305 14.50 22.46 -9.63
N SER A 306 14.85 23.62 -10.19
CA SER A 306 13.92 24.48 -10.93
C SER A 306 13.78 24.12 -12.41
N GLN A 307 14.70 23.33 -12.95
CA GLN A 307 14.74 22.95 -14.37
C GLN A 307 15.10 21.48 -14.52
N ALA A 308 14.58 20.85 -15.57
CA ALA A 308 14.91 19.51 -16.04
C ALA A 308 14.47 19.43 -17.52
N SER A 309 15.04 18.51 -18.29
CA SER A 309 14.88 18.40 -19.74
C SER A 309 13.42 18.19 -20.16
N ASP A 310 12.66 17.35 -19.44
CA ASP A 310 11.22 17.14 -19.63
C ASP A 310 10.39 17.54 -18.40
N GLY A 311 10.81 18.60 -17.71
CA GLY A 311 10.16 19.08 -16.47
C GLY A 311 10.13 18.05 -15.34
N SER A 312 10.89 16.95 -15.46
CA SER A 312 10.97 15.86 -14.51
C SER A 312 12.36 15.23 -14.52
N PHE A 313 12.72 14.64 -13.39
CA PHE A 313 14.01 14.00 -13.15
C PHE A 313 13.82 12.85 -12.17
N VAL A 314 14.85 12.02 -12.02
CA VAL A 314 14.82 10.87 -11.11
C VAL A 314 15.93 10.97 -10.09
N GLY A 315 15.78 10.26 -8.98
CA GLY A 315 16.82 10.17 -7.96
C GLY A 315 16.26 9.84 -6.60
N GLN A 316 17.07 10.10 -5.59
CA GLN A 316 16.76 9.81 -4.20
C GLN A 316 16.98 11.09 -3.39
N ASP A 317 15.95 11.57 -2.70
CA ASP A 317 16.06 12.77 -1.87
C ASP A 317 16.82 12.45 -0.58
N ASN A 318 17.54 13.42 -0.02
CA ASN A 318 18.39 13.19 1.14
C ASN A 318 17.56 12.74 2.37
N GLY A 319 18.06 11.75 3.11
CA GLY A 319 17.42 11.04 4.20
C GLY A 319 16.55 9.85 3.77
N VAL A 320 16.51 9.51 2.48
CA VAL A 320 15.87 8.27 2.01
C VAL A 320 16.91 7.15 2.07
N ALA A 321 16.56 5.98 2.60
CA ALA A 321 17.45 4.82 2.57
C ALA A 321 17.35 4.08 1.24
N ALA A 322 18.48 3.60 0.71
CA ALA A 322 18.49 2.70 -0.43
C ALA A 322 17.80 1.37 -0.09
N ASP A 323 16.96 0.87 -1.00
CA ASP A 323 16.19 -0.37 -0.85
C ASP A 323 16.47 -1.38 -1.99
N GLY A 324 17.45 -1.10 -2.84
CA GLY A 324 17.73 -1.88 -4.04
C GLY A 324 16.79 -1.54 -5.20
N SER A 325 16.33 -0.29 -5.23
CA SER A 325 15.52 0.24 -6.33
C SER A 325 16.32 0.34 -7.61
N TRP A 326 15.62 0.17 -8.73
CA TRP A 326 16.20 0.48 -10.02
C TRP A 326 15.16 0.95 -11.02
N LEU A 327 15.62 1.71 -12.00
CA LEU A 327 14.91 2.11 -13.20
C LEU A 327 15.58 1.48 -14.42
N LYS A 328 14.79 0.85 -15.29
CA LYS A 328 15.26 0.23 -16.52
C LYS A 328 14.83 1.06 -17.72
N TYR A 329 15.78 1.38 -18.59
CA TYR A 329 15.59 2.07 -19.85
C TYR A 329 15.82 1.09 -21.00
N GLU A 330 15.15 1.33 -22.14
CA GLU A 330 15.44 0.66 -23.41
C GLU A 330 15.85 1.73 -24.42
N PHE A 331 16.93 1.48 -25.15
CA PHE A 331 17.39 2.36 -26.21
C PHE A 331 17.90 1.54 -27.40
N SER A 332 17.89 2.14 -28.58
CA SER A 332 18.33 1.48 -29.81
C SER A 332 19.66 2.06 -30.27
N VAL A 333 20.63 1.18 -30.45
CA VAL A 333 21.96 1.49 -30.98
C VAL A 333 21.92 1.32 -32.50
N PRO A 334 22.08 2.39 -33.29
CA PRO A 334 21.94 2.33 -34.75
C PRO A 334 23.11 1.64 -35.45
N VAL A 335 24.30 1.66 -34.84
CA VAL A 335 25.52 1.04 -35.34
C VAL A 335 26.32 0.46 -34.19
N GLY A 336 26.84 -0.75 -34.37
CA GLY A 336 27.70 -1.36 -33.36
C GLY A 336 29.07 -0.67 -33.29
N GLY A 337 29.71 -0.77 -32.13
CA GLY A 337 31.04 -0.24 -31.84
C GLY A 337 31.10 0.53 -30.53
N ASP A 338 32.09 1.42 -30.42
CA ASP A 338 32.36 2.22 -29.23
C ASP A 338 31.35 3.37 -29.06
N TRP A 339 30.70 3.40 -27.89
CA TRP A 339 29.79 4.47 -27.47
C TRP A 339 30.26 5.15 -26.19
N TYR A 340 30.23 6.47 -26.17
CA TYR A 340 30.59 7.30 -25.02
C TYR A 340 29.34 7.85 -24.38
N LEU A 341 28.95 7.26 -23.25
CA LEU A 341 27.72 7.58 -22.52
C LEU A 341 27.96 8.72 -21.52
N TRP A 342 26.91 9.50 -21.28
CA TRP A 342 26.86 10.65 -20.41
C TRP A 342 25.54 10.67 -19.65
N GLY A 343 25.58 11.18 -18.42
CA GLY A 343 24.42 11.47 -17.58
C GLY A 343 24.45 12.92 -17.14
N LYS A 344 23.30 13.59 -17.13
CA LYS A 344 23.13 14.94 -16.61
C LYS A 344 22.67 14.84 -15.17
N VAL A 345 23.56 15.17 -14.24
CA VAL A 345 23.45 14.79 -12.82
C VAL A 345 23.59 16.02 -11.93
N ILE A 346 22.90 16.00 -10.80
CA ILE A 346 23.20 16.82 -9.62
C ILE A 346 23.90 15.92 -8.61
N ALA A 347 25.14 16.26 -8.27
CA ALA A 347 25.99 15.59 -7.29
C ALA A 347 26.53 16.66 -6.33
N PRO A 348 25.86 16.90 -5.19
CA PRO A 348 26.11 18.09 -4.39
C PRO A 348 27.19 17.95 -3.32
N SER A 349 27.65 16.73 -2.98
CA SER A 349 28.66 16.51 -1.94
C SER A 349 29.37 15.17 -2.11
N VAL A 350 30.37 14.86 -1.27
CA VAL A 350 31.05 13.55 -1.27
C VAL A 350 30.17 12.40 -0.77
N ALA A 351 29.11 12.69 -0.02
CA ALA A 351 28.13 11.70 0.43
C ALA A 351 26.96 11.52 -0.55
N ASP A 352 26.84 12.42 -1.53
CA ASP A 352 25.76 12.49 -2.50
C ASP A 352 26.36 12.52 -3.93
N ASN A 353 27.18 11.53 -4.30
CA ASN A 353 28.01 11.61 -5.51
C ASN A 353 27.98 10.40 -6.43
N SER A 354 27.04 9.47 -6.25
CA SER A 354 27.12 8.24 -7.02
C SER A 354 25.81 7.47 -7.14
N VAL A 355 25.78 6.61 -8.16
CA VAL A 355 24.71 5.66 -8.43
C VAL A 355 25.31 4.33 -8.86
N HIS A 356 24.53 3.26 -8.78
CA HIS A 356 24.88 1.99 -9.43
C HIS A 356 24.30 1.96 -10.85
N TRP A 357 24.95 1.24 -11.75
CA TRP A 357 24.47 1.06 -13.11
C TRP A 357 24.80 -0.31 -13.69
N GLY A 358 24.04 -0.73 -14.70
CA GLY A 358 24.32 -1.91 -15.50
C GLY A 358 23.75 -1.78 -16.91
N ILE A 359 24.28 -2.54 -17.85
CA ILE A 359 23.81 -2.55 -19.24
C ILE A 359 23.57 -3.98 -19.70
N ASP A 360 22.45 -4.22 -20.38
CA ASP A 360 22.02 -5.53 -20.88
C ASP A 360 22.01 -6.66 -19.84
N ILE A 361 21.78 -6.31 -18.58
CA ILE A 361 21.65 -7.28 -17.49
C ILE A 361 20.19 -7.70 -17.30
N ALA A 362 19.99 -8.88 -16.71
CA ALA A 362 18.66 -9.30 -16.30
C ALA A 362 18.16 -8.48 -15.09
N ASP A 363 16.84 -8.30 -14.99
CA ASP A 363 16.23 -7.51 -13.91
C ASP A 363 16.55 -8.03 -12.49
N GLY A 364 16.79 -9.34 -12.35
CA GLY A 364 17.20 -9.96 -11.08
C GLY A 364 18.68 -9.75 -10.73
N GLU A 365 19.49 -9.29 -11.68
CA GLU A 365 20.91 -9.02 -11.50
C GLU A 365 21.19 -7.56 -11.12
N ALA A 366 20.25 -6.66 -11.40
CA ALA A 366 20.30 -5.25 -11.02
C ALA A 366 20.21 -5.09 -9.49
N LYS A 367 21.34 -4.74 -8.86
CA LYS A 367 21.50 -4.65 -7.41
C LYS A 367 22.60 -3.66 -7.03
N ASN A 368 22.63 -3.28 -5.75
CA ASN A 368 23.53 -2.26 -5.21
C ASN A 368 24.90 -2.88 -4.91
N ALA A 369 25.60 -3.26 -5.97
CA ALA A 369 26.90 -3.90 -5.90
C ALA A 369 27.82 -3.37 -7.00
N ASP A 370 29.12 -3.46 -6.73
CA ASP A 370 30.18 -3.34 -7.73
C ASP A 370 30.68 -4.75 -8.03
N ASP A 371 30.16 -5.36 -9.10
CA ASP A 371 30.39 -6.75 -9.46
C ASP A 371 30.38 -6.98 -10.99
N ASN A 372 30.27 -8.24 -11.40
CA ASN A 372 30.31 -8.63 -12.81
C ASN A 372 29.12 -8.12 -13.65
N ASN A 373 28.07 -7.57 -13.03
CA ASN A 373 26.86 -7.12 -13.73
C ASN A 373 26.55 -5.64 -13.45
N CYS A 374 26.89 -5.15 -12.26
CA CYS A 374 26.64 -3.78 -11.84
C CYS A 374 27.95 -3.06 -11.49
N ASN A 375 28.03 -1.76 -11.76
CA ASN A 375 29.17 -0.95 -11.38
C ASN A 375 28.73 0.35 -10.72
N ILE A 376 29.68 1.08 -10.13
CA ILE A 376 29.43 2.37 -9.50
C ILE A 376 29.82 3.47 -10.51
N TRP A 377 28.91 4.42 -10.69
CA TRP A 377 29.15 5.64 -11.43
C TRP A 377 29.44 6.77 -10.44
N ASP A 378 30.69 7.21 -10.41
CA ASP A 378 31.17 8.23 -9.49
C ASP A 378 31.18 9.62 -10.13
N PHE A 379 30.79 10.63 -9.33
CA PHE A 379 30.77 12.05 -9.71
C PHE A 379 31.72 12.84 -8.79
N PHE A 380 32.90 13.23 -9.28
CA PHE A 380 33.91 13.96 -8.50
C PHE A 380 34.39 13.24 -7.21
N GLU A 381 34.52 11.92 -7.24
CA GLU A 381 35.03 11.13 -6.11
C GLU A 381 36.50 11.47 -5.76
N LYS A 382 37.36 11.77 -6.75
CA LYS A 382 38.73 12.26 -6.50
C LYS A 382 38.71 13.58 -5.73
N GLU A 383 39.52 13.64 -4.67
CA GLU A 383 39.62 14.80 -3.77
C GLU A 383 39.85 16.14 -4.51
N GLU A 384 40.74 16.15 -5.50
CA GLU A 384 41.06 17.33 -6.32
C GLU A 384 39.89 17.87 -7.16
N LEU A 385 38.86 17.05 -7.39
CA LEU A 385 37.67 17.37 -8.16
C LEU A 385 36.48 17.80 -7.29
N ARG A 386 36.50 17.50 -5.98
CA ARG A 386 35.41 17.80 -5.03
C ARG A 386 35.02 19.28 -4.95
N LYS A 387 35.95 20.18 -5.30
CA LYS A 387 35.67 21.62 -5.47
C LYS A 387 34.58 21.94 -6.48
N ASN A 388 34.22 20.99 -7.35
CA ASN A 388 33.22 21.14 -8.40
C ASN A 388 31.83 20.62 -7.99
N TYR A 389 31.66 20.08 -6.78
CA TYR A 389 30.34 19.68 -6.29
C TYR A 389 29.34 20.84 -6.40
N SER A 390 28.13 20.51 -6.84
CA SER A 390 27.15 21.52 -7.18
C SER A 390 25.73 21.00 -7.11
N THR A 391 24.80 21.91 -6.83
CA THR A 391 23.36 21.68 -6.97
C THR A 391 22.85 21.98 -8.38
N ASN A 392 23.75 22.30 -9.32
CA ASN A 392 23.44 22.51 -10.73
C ASN A 392 23.58 21.22 -11.52
N TRP A 393 22.82 21.12 -12.60
CA TRP A 393 22.97 20.04 -13.57
C TRP A 393 24.32 20.09 -14.29
N ILE A 394 25.08 19.01 -14.20
CA ILE A 394 26.38 18.84 -14.87
C ILE A 394 26.35 17.56 -15.69
N TRP A 395 26.94 17.57 -16.89
CA TRP A 395 27.10 16.34 -17.66
C TRP A 395 28.37 15.59 -17.24
N PHE A 396 28.18 14.34 -16.85
CA PHE A 396 29.22 13.41 -16.43
C PHE A 396 29.33 12.30 -17.46
N ARG A 397 30.54 11.92 -17.88
CA ARG A 397 30.70 10.69 -18.67
C ARG A 397 30.49 9.47 -17.78
N LEU A 398 29.98 8.40 -18.36
CA LEU A 398 29.90 7.11 -17.69
C LEU A 398 31.32 6.63 -17.34
N ASN A 399 31.49 6.14 -16.12
CA ASN A 399 32.73 5.55 -15.64
C ASN A 399 32.39 4.30 -14.81
N SER A 400 33.44 3.56 -14.45
CA SER A 400 33.37 2.45 -13.53
C SER A 400 34.37 2.68 -12.38
N ARG A 401 34.05 2.20 -11.19
CA ARG A 401 34.98 2.27 -10.06
C ARG A 401 36.02 1.15 -10.12
N SER A 402 35.58 -0.07 -10.42
CA SER A 402 36.42 -1.28 -10.42
C SER A 402 37.10 -1.59 -11.77
N GLY A 403 36.63 -1.02 -12.88
CA GLY A 403 37.16 -1.33 -14.21
C GLY A 403 36.77 -2.70 -14.78
N ASN A 404 35.87 -3.44 -14.11
CA ASN A 404 35.40 -4.77 -14.51
C ASN A 404 33.90 -4.93 -14.18
N PRO A 405 33.05 -5.47 -15.08
CA PRO A 405 33.35 -5.84 -16.48
C PRO A 405 33.45 -4.62 -17.40
N PHE A 406 33.04 -3.44 -16.92
CA PHE A 406 33.00 -2.22 -17.68
C PHE A 406 34.33 -1.48 -17.56
N PRO A 407 34.98 -1.13 -18.68
CA PRO A 407 36.27 -0.47 -18.63
C PRO A 407 36.11 1.00 -18.20
N GLY A 408 37.17 1.57 -17.61
CA GLY A 408 37.35 3.01 -17.40
C GLY A 408 37.19 3.46 -15.95
N GLN A 409 38.19 4.12 -15.41
CA GLN A 409 38.18 4.66 -14.04
C GLN A 409 37.56 6.06 -14.01
N GLU A 410 37.22 6.55 -12.82
CA GLU A 410 36.68 7.90 -12.62
C GLU A 410 37.51 8.99 -13.31
N LEU A 411 38.85 8.94 -13.29
CA LEU A 411 39.69 9.95 -13.94
C LEU A 411 39.56 9.97 -15.47
N ASP A 412 39.20 8.85 -16.09
CA ASP A 412 38.99 8.76 -17.54
C ASP A 412 37.76 9.57 -17.97
N GLN A 413 36.84 9.86 -17.05
CA GLN A 413 35.67 10.73 -17.24
C GLN A 413 36.07 12.14 -17.70
N TYR A 414 37.14 12.70 -17.14
CA TYR A 414 37.56 14.09 -17.37
C TYR A 414 38.73 14.20 -18.36
N GLY A 415 39.34 13.07 -18.72
CA GLY A 415 40.49 12.99 -19.60
C GLY A 415 40.17 13.09 -21.10
N PRO A 416 41.21 13.22 -21.95
CA PRO A 416 41.08 13.20 -23.41
C PRO A 416 40.75 11.81 -23.96
N ASN A 417 40.87 10.76 -23.14
CA ASN A 417 40.65 9.37 -23.51
C ASN A 417 39.54 8.76 -22.66
N PRO A 418 38.28 9.19 -22.84
CA PRO A 418 37.17 8.52 -22.18
C PRO A 418 37.10 7.07 -22.64
N THR A 419 36.65 6.22 -21.73
CA THR A 419 36.51 4.80 -21.99
C THR A 419 35.14 4.52 -22.61
N PRO A 420 35.07 3.82 -23.75
CA PRO A 420 33.82 3.51 -24.40
C PRO A 420 33.08 2.35 -23.72
N VAL A 421 31.79 2.27 -23.98
CA VAL A 421 30.99 1.05 -23.86
C VAL A 421 30.83 0.48 -25.26
N GLU A 422 31.29 -0.76 -25.46
CA GLU A 422 31.11 -1.45 -26.74
C GLU A 422 29.69 -2.01 -26.82
N LEU A 423 28.94 -1.57 -27.84
CA LEU A 423 27.55 -1.98 -28.05
C LEU A 423 27.36 -2.56 -29.44
N ALA A 424 26.50 -3.57 -29.57
CA ALA A 424 26.07 -4.06 -30.88
C ALA A 424 25.05 -3.09 -31.52
N ALA A 425 24.77 -3.24 -32.82
CA ALA A 425 23.59 -2.58 -33.38
C ALA A 425 22.33 -3.33 -32.91
N GLY A 426 21.30 -2.61 -32.46
CA GLY A 426 20.06 -3.21 -31.99
C GLY A 426 19.55 -2.61 -30.69
N LYS A 427 18.69 -3.35 -30.00
CA LYS A 427 18.08 -2.93 -28.74
C LYS A 427 18.99 -3.27 -27.57
N HIS A 428 19.16 -2.30 -26.68
CA HIS A 428 19.93 -2.40 -25.46
C HIS A 428 19.10 -1.89 -24.28
N THR A 429 19.48 -2.30 -23.08
CA THR A 429 18.85 -1.84 -21.84
C THR A 429 19.87 -1.28 -20.88
N PHE A 430 19.50 -0.21 -20.18
CA PHE A 430 20.32 0.40 -19.14
C PHE A 430 19.55 0.36 -17.82
N HIS A 431 20.19 -0.08 -16.75
CA HIS A 431 19.63 -0.04 -15.40
C HIS A 431 20.36 1.06 -14.62
N LEU A 432 19.57 1.99 -14.08
CA LEU A 432 20.01 2.94 -13.05
C LEU A 432 19.54 2.41 -11.70
N ILE A 433 20.46 2.26 -10.75
CA ILE A 433 20.23 1.55 -9.49
C ILE A 433 20.63 2.47 -8.33
N ASP A 434 19.91 2.39 -7.21
CA ASP A 434 20.13 3.29 -6.07
C ASP A 434 21.48 3.06 -5.38
N ARG A 435 22.04 4.12 -4.81
CA ARG A 435 23.26 4.07 -4.01
C ARG A 435 23.22 5.12 -2.91
N GLU A 436 23.49 6.36 -3.27
CA GLU A 436 23.48 7.51 -2.37
C GLU A 436 22.22 8.34 -2.62
N ASP A 437 21.66 8.83 -1.52
CA ASP A 437 20.67 9.88 -1.57
C ASP A 437 21.30 11.23 -1.95
N GLY A 438 20.48 12.26 -2.12
CA GLY A 438 20.91 13.58 -2.58
C GLY A 438 21.37 13.64 -4.06
N THR A 439 21.47 12.51 -4.74
CA THR A 439 21.89 12.40 -6.15
C THR A 439 20.68 12.32 -7.08
N PHE A 440 20.67 13.18 -8.12
CA PHE A 440 19.57 13.27 -9.08
C PHE A 440 20.06 13.23 -10.52
N ILE A 441 19.27 12.67 -11.43
CA ILE A 441 19.58 12.51 -12.85
C ILE A 441 18.43 13.03 -13.70
N ASP A 442 18.75 13.90 -14.67
CA ASP A 442 17.81 14.54 -15.58
C ASP A 442 17.70 13.78 -16.92
N ALA A 443 18.84 13.51 -17.54
CA ALA A 443 18.89 12.95 -18.89
C ALA A 443 20.20 12.19 -19.13
N PHE A 444 20.21 11.44 -20.22
CA PHE A 444 21.34 10.68 -20.71
C PHE A 444 21.66 11.04 -22.15
N PHE A 445 22.92 10.90 -22.54
CA PHE A 445 23.39 11.11 -23.90
C PHE A 445 24.47 10.10 -24.23
N ALA A 446 24.51 9.58 -25.44
CA ALA A 446 25.56 8.69 -25.92
C ALA A 446 25.98 9.10 -27.33
N THR A 447 27.26 8.93 -27.66
CA THR A 447 27.77 9.25 -29.00
C THR A 447 28.91 8.32 -29.40
N THR A 448 29.10 8.11 -30.70
CA THR A 448 30.30 7.44 -31.23
C THR A 448 31.48 8.40 -31.42
N ASP A 449 31.31 9.71 -31.26
CA ASP A 449 32.42 10.66 -31.34
C ASP A 449 33.12 10.80 -29.99
N LYS A 450 34.26 10.11 -29.86
CA LYS A 450 35.16 10.18 -28.68
C LYS A 450 35.50 11.61 -28.25
N ARG A 451 35.57 12.55 -29.20
CA ARG A 451 36.00 13.92 -28.95
C ARG A 451 34.84 14.84 -28.58
N PHE A 452 33.61 14.37 -28.68
CA PHE A 452 32.46 15.15 -28.29
C PHE A 452 32.41 15.32 -26.77
N ASP A 453 32.13 16.54 -26.33
CA ASP A 453 32.05 16.93 -24.93
C ASP A 453 30.80 17.79 -24.77
N VAL A 454 29.78 17.23 -24.11
CA VAL A 454 28.46 17.85 -23.96
C VAL A 454 28.56 19.20 -23.23
N ASN A 455 29.48 19.31 -22.25
CA ASN A 455 29.68 20.53 -21.48
C ASN A 455 30.29 21.66 -22.31
N LYS A 456 31.09 21.33 -23.34
CA LYS A 456 31.71 22.31 -24.25
C LYS A 456 30.84 22.64 -25.46
N ALA A 457 30.11 21.66 -25.97
CA ALA A 457 29.22 21.82 -27.11
C ALA A 457 28.01 22.71 -26.78
N GLY A 458 27.63 22.79 -25.50
CA GLY A 458 26.54 23.63 -25.03
C GLY A 458 25.21 23.23 -25.67
N LEU A 459 24.66 22.07 -25.30
CA LEU A 459 23.29 21.66 -25.62
C LEU A 459 22.30 22.64 -24.98
N ARG A 460 22.16 23.83 -25.58
CA ARG A 460 21.16 24.83 -25.23
C ARG A 460 19.82 24.29 -25.72
N ALA A 461 19.06 23.71 -24.80
CA ALA A 461 17.59 23.59 -24.82
C ALA A 461 16.96 23.63 -26.23
N LYS A 462 16.95 22.50 -26.96
CA LYS A 462 16.10 22.27 -28.15
C LYS A 462 16.19 20.83 -28.66
N LEU A 463 15.72 19.85 -27.87
CA LEU A 463 15.41 18.47 -28.28
C LEU A 463 14.41 17.95 -27.21
N ALA A 464 13.14 17.63 -27.42
CA ALA A 464 12.26 17.66 -28.59
C ALA A 464 10.80 17.94 -28.11
N VAL A 465 10.09 18.81 -28.85
CA VAL A 465 8.64 18.92 -29.15
C VAL A 465 8.48 20.28 -29.83
N GLU A 466 8.85 20.38 -31.10
CA GLU A 466 8.12 21.27 -32.01
C GLU A 466 7.43 20.35 -33.01
N THR A 467 6.11 20.30 -32.89
CA THR A 467 5.19 19.61 -33.79
C THR A 467 5.35 20.14 -35.20
N GLU A 468 6.14 19.44 -36.02
CA GLU A 468 5.96 19.51 -37.47
C GLU A 468 4.60 18.90 -37.84
N MET A 469 3.59 19.78 -37.89
CA MET A 469 2.49 19.73 -38.86
C MET A 469 2.01 21.17 -39.12
N SER A 470 2.68 21.86 -40.05
CA SER A 470 1.93 22.61 -41.06
C SER A 470 2.75 22.63 -42.35
N LEU A 471 2.12 22.12 -43.41
CA LEU A 471 2.65 21.98 -44.76
C LEU A 471 3.01 23.34 -45.40
N PRO A 472 3.91 23.36 -46.38
CA PRO A 472 4.47 24.57 -46.96
C PRO A 472 3.44 25.29 -47.83
N ALA A 473 3.08 26.50 -47.45
CA ALA A 473 2.37 27.45 -48.31
C ALA A 473 3.06 28.81 -48.26
N VAL A 474 4.28 28.87 -48.77
CA VAL A 474 4.79 30.10 -49.39
C VAL A 474 5.21 29.76 -50.82
N TRP A 475 4.20 29.55 -51.67
CA TRP A 475 4.34 29.56 -53.12
C TRP A 475 4.51 31.01 -53.67
N GLY A 476 4.75 31.98 -52.79
CA GLY A 476 4.93 33.41 -53.13
C GLY A 476 6.37 33.83 -53.42
N ASP A 477 7.37 33.13 -52.87
CA ASP A 477 8.78 33.61 -52.89
C ASP A 477 9.70 32.85 -53.86
N LEU A 478 9.12 32.03 -54.75
CA LEU A 478 9.82 31.40 -55.89
C LEU A 478 9.42 31.99 -57.24
N LYS A 479 8.85 33.22 -57.23
CA LYS A 479 8.68 34.08 -58.42
C LYS A 479 9.48 35.38 -58.30
N SER A 480 10.76 35.27 -57.98
CA SER A 480 11.73 36.17 -58.60
C SER A 480 12.76 35.30 -59.29
N LEU A 481 13.00 35.51 -60.59
CA LEU A 481 14.02 34.85 -61.46
C LEU A 481 13.50 33.92 -62.58
N LYS A 482 12.52 34.39 -63.36
CA LYS A 482 12.50 34.56 -64.83
C LYS A 482 11.08 34.61 -65.36
#